data_AF-A0A0A8JZZ3-F1
#
_entry.id   AF-A0A0A8JZZ3-F1
#
_cell.length_a   1.000
_cell.length_b   1.000
_cell.length_c   1.000
_cell.angle_alpha   90.00
_cell.angle_beta   90.00
_cell.angle_gamma   90.00
#
_symmetry.space_group_name_H-M   'P 1'
#
loop_
_entity.id
_entity.type
_entity.pdbx_description
1 polymer ?
#
loop_
_entity_poly.entity_id
_entity_poly.type
_entity_poly.pdbx_seq_one_letter_code
_entity_poly.pdbx_strand_id
1 'polypeptide(L)'
;MTRKLVLGLVIIPLGLALIALAVVNRGPAELILDPFGGDQGYMVEAPLFLFLLCAFALGLLIGGFASWINQGKWRRTARAEAREARDWRRQADRLERELESANTAQQRPQLPAE
;
A
#
# COMPACT_ATOMS: atom_id res chain seq x y z
N MET A 1 -3.35 4.56 -16.22
CA MET A 1 -3.46 3.44 -17.19
C MET A 1 -2.14 2.70 -17.41
N THR A 2 -1.01 3.39 -17.49
CA THR A 2 0.34 2.81 -17.72
C THR A 2 0.70 1.65 -16.79
N ARG A 3 0.44 1.77 -15.48
CA ARG A 3 0.74 0.71 -14.51
C ARG A 3 0.05 -0.63 -14.82
N LYS A 4 -1.20 -0.59 -15.30
CA LYS A 4 -1.94 -1.81 -15.67
C LYS A 4 -1.37 -2.45 -16.94
N LEU A 5 -0.92 -1.62 -17.90
CA LEU A 5 -0.29 -2.07 -19.13
C LEU A 5 1.08 -2.71 -18.87
N VAL A 6 1.94 -2.05 -18.09
CA VAL A 6 3.26 -2.60 -17.70
C VAL A 6 3.10 -3.88 -16.90
N LEU A 7 2.13 -3.94 -15.98
CA LEU A 7 1.85 -5.15 -15.22
C LEU A 7 1.42 -6.30 -16.13
N GLY A 8 0.52 -6.06 -17.08
CA GLY A 8 0.11 -7.07 -18.05
C GLY A 8 1.28 -7.54 -18.93
N LEU A 9 2.11 -6.59 -19.39
CA LEU A 9 3.29 -6.87 -20.21
C LEU A 9 4.32 -7.76 -19.50
N VAL A 10 4.40 -7.71 -18.17
CA VAL A 10 5.33 -8.56 -17.40
C VAL A 10 4.67 -9.86 -16.94
N ILE A 11 3.46 -9.79 -16.40
CA ILE A 11 2.77 -10.94 -15.79
C ILE A 11 2.38 -11.99 -16.85
N ILE A 12 1.89 -11.54 -18.01
CA ILE A 12 1.44 -12.46 -19.07
C ILE A 12 2.58 -13.35 -19.58
N PRO A 13 3.73 -12.81 -20.06
CA PRO A 13 4.82 -13.66 -20.53
C PRO A 13 5.44 -14.48 -19.40
N LEU A 14 5.52 -13.93 -18.17
CA LEU A 14 5.99 -14.70 -17.01
C LEU A 14 5.09 -15.91 -16.74
N GLY A 15 3.77 -15.74 -16.77
CA GLY A 15 2.81 -16.83 -16.63
C GLY A 15 2.95 -17.87 -17.75
N LEU A 16 3.11 -17.41 -19.01
CA LEU A 16 3.34 -18.30 -20.15
C LEU A 16 4.61 -19.14 -19.96
N ALA A 17 5.70 -18.53 -19.49
CA ALA A 17 6.96 -19.21 -19.22
C ALA A 17 6.81 -20.26 -18.12
N LEU A 18 6.10 -19.94 -17.03
CA LEU A 18 5.83 -20.89 -15.94
C LEU A 18 4.99 -22.08 -16.44
N ILE A 19 3.97 -21.84 -17.26
CA ILE A 19 3.14 -22.90 -17.84
C ILE A 19 3.97 -23.78 -18.78
N ALA A 20 4.76 -23.18 -19.67
CA ALA A 20 5.62 -23.92 -20.59
C ALA A 20 6.62 -24.80 -19.83
N LEU A 21 7.25 -24.25 -18.79
CA LEU A 21 8.16 -25.01 -17.94
C LEU A 21 7.45 -26.15 -17.21
N ALA A 22 6.22 -25.94 -16.73
CA ALA A 22 5.41 -26.97 -16.07
C ALA A 22 5.06 -28.12 -17.01
N VAL A 23 4.71 -27.83 -18.26
CA VAL A 23 4.39 -28.85 -19.26
C VAL A 23 5.64 -29.68 -19.61
N VAL A 24 6.79 -29.02 -19.78
CA VAL A 24 8.05 -29.68 -20.11
C VAL A 24 8.61 -30.47 -18.92
N ASN A 25 8.55 -29.90 -17.71
CA ASN A 25 9.10 -30.47 -16.48
C ASN A 25 7.99 -31.01 -15.58
N ARG A 26 7.20 -31.93 -16.13
CA ARG A 26 6.22 -32.73 -15.37
C ARG A 26 6.85 -33.87 -14.58
N GLY A 27 8.08 -34.25 -14.95
CA GLY A 27 8.85 -35.26 -14.23
C GLY A 27 9.33 -34.74 -12.87
N PRO A 28 9.65 -35.65 -11.94
CA PRO A 28 10.26 -35.26 -10.68
C PRO A 28 11.62 -34.59 -10.93
N ALA A 29 11.85 -33.47 -10.23
CA ALA A 29 13.13 -32.79 -10.16
C ALA A 29 13.60 -32.78 -8.71
N GLU A 30 14.89 -32.99 -8.53
CA GLU A 30 15.54 -33.00 -7.23
C GLU A 30 15.99 -31.58 -6.89
N LEU A 31 15.45 -31.02 -5.81
CA LEU A 31 15.88 -29.74 -5.26
C LEU A 31 16.62 -29.99 -3.96
N ILE A 32 17.91 -29.63 -3.96
CA ILE A 32 18.74 -29.65 -2.76
C ILE A 32 18.71 -28.24 -2.16
N LEU A 33 18.09 -28.12 -1.00
CA LEU A 33 18.04 -26.88 -0.21
C LEU A 33 19.24 -26.85 0.73
N ASP A 34 20.24 -26.06 0.34
CA ASP A 34 21.42 -25.78 1.17
C ASP A 34 21.60 -24.26 1.35
N PRO A 35 20.91 -23.64 2.32
CA PRO A 35 20.99 -22.21 2.55
C PRO A 35 22.30 -21.75 3.22
N PHE A 36 23.11 -22.66 3.78
CA PHE A 36 24.28 -22.29 4.60
C PHE A 36 25.57 -23.07 4.28
N GLY A 37 25.60 -23.93 3.26
CA GLY A 37 26.80 -24.63 2.82
C GLY A 37 27.20 -25.82 3.70
N GLY A 38 26.22 -26.53 4.27
CA GLY A 38 26.47 -27.64 5.21
C GLY A 38 26.48 -29.03 4.55
N ASP A 39 27.07 -30.01 5.23
CA ASP A 39 27.18 -31.41 4.74
C ASP A 39 25.83 -32.17 4.68
N GLN A 40 24.73 -31.53 5.08
CA GLN A 40 23.38 -32.12 5.15
C GLN A 40 22.34 -31.19 4.52
N GLY A 41 22.38 -31.06 3.19
CA GLY A 41 21.33 -30.38 2.43
C GLY A 41 20.00 -31.13 2.50
N TYR A 42 18.88 -30.41 2.65
CA TYR A 42 17.55 -31.05 2.64
C TYR A 42 17.11 -31.27 1.20
N MET A 43 16.89 -32.53 0.85
CA MET A 43 16.55 -32.95 -0.51
C MET A 43 15.04 -33.13 -0.65
N VAL A 44 14.46 -32.46 -1.65
CA VAL A 44 13.03 -32.55 -1.95
C VAL A 44 12.87 -32.92 -3.41
N GLU A 45 12.11 -33.97 -3.67
CA GLU A 45 11.77 -34.40 -5.02
C GLU A 45 10.35 -33.96 -5.36
N ALA A 46 10.22 -33.08 -6.35
CA ALA A 46 8.93 -32.64 -6.86
C ALA A 46 9.08 -32.09 -8.28
N PRO A 47 8.01 -32.02 -9.10
CA PRO A 47 8.06 -31.33 -10.38
C PRO A 47 8.55 -29.89 -10.24
N LEU A 48 9.49 -29.47 -11.10
CA LEU A 48 10.20 -28.19 -11.01
C LEU A 48 9.28 -26.96 -10.92
N PHE A 49 8.12 -27.01 -11.59
CA PHE A 49 7.17 -25.91 -11.57
C PHE A 49 6.60 -25.61 -10.18
N LEU A 50 6.51 -26.61 -9.29
CA LEU A 50 6.04 -26.40 -7.92
C LEU A 50 7.02 -25.54 -7.14
N PHE A 51 8.32 -25.80 -7.26
CA PHE A 51 9.35 -24.99 -6.60
C PHE A 51 9.31 -23.54 -7.06
N LEU A 52 9.21 -23.31 -8.39
CA LEU A 52 9.11 -21.95 -8.93
C LEU A 52 7.81 -21.25 -8.54
N LEU A 53 6.68 -21.95 -8.54
CA LEU A 53 5.40 -21.38 -8.13
C LEU A 53 5.44 -21.00 -6.64
N CYS A 54 6.00 -21.84 -5.78
CA CYS A 54 6.19 -21.54 -4.37
C CYS A 54 7.13 -20.35 -4.16
N ALA A 55 8.27 -20.29 -4.87
CA ALA A 55 9.19 -19.17 -4.81
C ALA A 55 8.53 -17.86 -5.28
N PHE A 56 7.76 -17.92 -6.37
CA PHE A 56 7.00 -16.79 -6.89
C PHE A 56 5.93 -16.33 -5.89
N ALA A 57 5.14 -17.26 -5.35
CA ALA A 57 4.12 -16.97 -4.34
C ALA A 57 4.73 -16.34 -3.10
N LEU A 58 5.87 -16.86 -2.62
CA LEU A 58 6.59 -16.31 -1.48
C LEU A 58 7.06 -14.88 -1.76
N GLY A 59 7.65 -14.63 -2.94
CA GLY A 59 8.02 -13.28 -3.37
C GLY A 59 6.83 -12.32 -3.42
N LEU A 60 5.67 -12.78 -3.88
CA LEU A 60 4.44 -11.99 -3.93
C LEU A 60 3.90 -11.67 -2.53
N LEU A 61 3.94 -12.64 -1.61
CA LEU A 61 3.55 -12.45 -0.21
C LEU A 61 4.47 -11.45 0.49
N ILE A 62 5.78 -11.60 0.33
CA ILE A 62 6.77 -10.68 0.90
C ILE A 62 6.59 -9.27 0.32
N GLY A 63 6.46 -9.14 -1.00
CA GLY A 63 6.26 -7.86 -1.66
C GLY A 63 4.94 -7.19 -1.25
N GLY A 64 3.86 -7.97 -1.15
CA GLY A 64 2.56 -7.51 -0.66
C GLY A 64 2.63 -7.03 0.80
N PHE A 65 3.27 -7.80 1.67
CA PHE A 65 3.45 -7.45 3.07
C PHE A 65 4.31 -6.19 3.25
N ALA A 66 5.42 -6.08 2.52
CA ALA A 66 6.27 -4.89 2.50
C ALA A 66 5.49 -3.64 2.02
N SER A 67 4.69 -3.79 0.95
CA SER A 67 3.83 -2.72 0.46
C SER A 67 2.77 -2.31 1.49
N TRP A 68 2.17 -3.28 2.18
CA TRP A 68 1.17 -3.03 3.22
C TRP A 68 1.73 -2.27 4.41
N ILE A 69 2.93 -2.65 4.90
CA ILE A 69 3.61 -1.92 5.97
C ILE A 69 3.92 -0.47 5.53
N ASN A 70 4.45 -0.31 4.32
CA ASN A 70 4.79 1.02 3.80
C ASN A 70 3.54 1.91 3.68
N GLN A 71 2.43 1.38 3.18
CA GLN A 71 1.15 2.10 3.08
C GLN A 71 0.47 2.32 4.44
N GLY A 72 0.73 1.49 5.45
CA GLY A 72 0.17 1.60 6.79
C GLY A 72 0.53 2.92 7.49
N LYS A 73 1.73 3.45 7.26
CA LYS A 73 2.18 4.74 7.81
C LYS A 73 1.34 5.92 7.28
N TRP A 74 1.06 5.94 5.98
CA TRP A 74 0.27 6.99 5.32
C TRP A 74 -1.17 7.06 5.82
N ARG A 75 -1.76 5.92 6.23
CA ARG A 75 -3.10 5.90 6.85
C ARG A 75 -3.16 6.66 8.17
N ARG A 76 -2.06 6.73 8.92
CA ARG A 76 -1.99 7.51 10.17
C ARG A 76 -1.78 8.99 9.87
N THR A 77 -0.88 9.32 8.96
CA THR A 77 -0.60 10.71 8.55
C THR A 77 -1.84 11.38 7.97
N ALA A 78 -2.55 10.72 7.05
CA ALA A 78 -3.77 11.28 6.46
C ALA A 78 -4.86 11.58 7.52
N ARG A 79 -4.93 10.80 8.61
CA ARG A 79 -5.88 11.06 9.71
C ARG A 79 -5.42 12.22 10.59
N ALA A 80 -4.11 12.37 10.82
CA ALA A 80 -3.54 13.47 11.59
C ALA A 80 -3.72 14.80 10.85
N GLU A 81 -3.34 14.86 9.58
CA GLU A 81 -3.52 16.04 8.73
C GLU A 81 -5.00 16.44 8.61
N ALA A 82 -5.90 15.47 8.47
CA ALA A 82 -7.34 15.75 8.44
C ALA A 82 -7.91 16.25 9.79
N ARG A 83 -7.22 16.02 10.92
CA ARG A 83 -7.60 16.60 12.22
C ARG A 83 -7.09 18.02 12.31
N GLU A 84 -5.81 18.25 12.02
CA GLU A 84 -5.22 19.58 12.00
C GLU A 84 -5.99 20.51 11.07
N ALA A 85 -6.28 20.10 9.84
CA ALA A 85 -7.06 20.90 8.89
C ALA A 85 -8.45 21.30 9.44
N ARG A 86 -9.10 20.41 10.22
CA ARG A 86 -10.39 20.72 10.87
C ARG A 86 -10.22 21.71 12.01
N ASP A 87 -9.16 21.60 12.79
CA ASP A 87 -8.90 22.51 13.90
C ASP A 87 -8.52 23.90 13.41
N TRP A 88 -7.73 24.01 12.33
CA TRP A 88 -7.49 25.27 11.62
C TRP A 88 -8.78 25.88 11.07
N ARG A 89 -9.64 25.07 10.45
CA ARG A 89 -10.94 25.53 9.93
C ARG A 89 -11.83 26.10 11.06
N ARG A 90 -11.91 25.42 12.20
CA ARG A 90 -12.70 25.90 13.35
C ARG A 90 -12.17 27.21 13.94
N GLN A 91 -10.86 27.39 13.95
CA GLN A 91 -10.25 28.65 14.42
C GLN A 91 -10.57 29.80 13.47
N ALA A 92 -10.49 29.57 12.15
CA ALA A 92 -10.92 30.55 11.16
C ALA A 92 -12.40 30.92 11.32
N ASP A 93 -13.30 29.93 11.42
CA ASP A 93 -14.74 30.16 11.61
C ASP A 93 -15.03 30.92 12.92
N ARG A 94 -14.27 30.67 13.99
CA ARG A 94 -14.40 31.40 15.26
C ARG A 94 -14.00 32.87 15.10
N LEU A 95 -12.84 33.13 14.50
CA LEU A 95 -12.34 34.48 14.26
C LEU A 95 -13.29 35.27 13.37
N GLU A 96 -13.84 34.64 12.34
CA GLU A 96 -14.82 35.27 11.43
C GLU A 96 -16.09 35.69 12.18
N ARG A 97 -16.62 34.83 13.05
CA ARG A 97 -17.78 35.17 13.91
C ARG A 97 -17.48 36.27 14.92
N GLU A 98 -16.29 36.27 15.52
CA GLU A 98 -15.86 37.32 16.44
C GLU A 98 -15.80 38.68 15.72
N LEU A 99 -15.21 38.71 14.51
CA LEU A 99 -15.18 39.90 13.67
C LEU A 99 -16.59 40.38 13.26
N GLU A 100 -17.48 39.47 12.84
CA GLU A 100 -18.88 39.81 12.53
C GLU A 100 -19.62 40.40 13.74
N SER A 101 -19.44 39.80 14.93
CA SER A 101 -20.09 40.28 16.16
C SER A 101 -19.57 41.66 16.59
N ALA A 102 -18.26 41.89 16.47
CA ALA A 102 -17.64 43.17 16.76
C ALA A 102 -18.13 44.25 15.78
N ASN A 103 -18.20 43.94 14.48
CA ASN A 103 -18.69 44.86 13.46
C ASN A 103 -20.18 45.18 13.67
N THR A 104 -21.00 44.18 14.01
CA THR A 104 -22.43 44.35 14.32
C THR A 104 -22.65 45.22 15.57
N ALA A 105 -21.83 45.05 16.61
CA ALA A 105 -21.88 45.89 17.82
C ALA A 105 -21.49 47.34 17.52
N GLN A 106 -20.54 47.54 16.60
CA GLN A 106 -20.09 48.87 16.17
C GLN A 106 -21.11 49.55 15.23
N GLN A 107 -21.88 48.78 14.47
CA GLN A 107 -22.93 49.27 13.56
C GLN A 107 -24.28 49.53 14.23
N ARG A 108 -24.53 49.04 15.46
CA ARG A 108 -25.75 49.38 16.20
C ARG A 108 -25.69 50.88 16.57
N PRO A 109 -26.43 51.78 15.89
CA PRO A 109 -26.42 53.19 16.21
C PRO A 109 -27.00 53.35 17.61
N GLN A 110 -26.39 54.20 18.43
CA GLN A 110 -26.97 54.60 19.71
C GLN A 110 -28.29 55.31 19.40
N LEU A 111 -29.40 54.57 19.45
CA LEU A 111 -30.73 55.16 19.39
C LEU A 111 -30.88 55.99 20.66
N PRO A 112 -30.99 57.33 20.55
CA PRO A 112 -31.26 58.17 21.70
C PRO A 112 -32.58 57.71 22.29
N ALA A 113 -32.57 57.34 23.57
CA ALA A 113 -33.79 57.13 24.31
C ALA A 113 -34.44 58.50 24.50
N GLU A 114 -35.47 58.77 23.71
CA GLU A 114 -36.45 59.83 23.97
C GLU A 114 -37.45 59.39 25.05
#